data_AF-A0A9E5V7K7-F1
#
_entry.id   AF-A0A9E5V7K7-F1
#
_cell.length_a   1.000
_cell.length_b   1.000
_cell.length_c   1.000
_cell.angle_alpha   90.00
_cell.angle_beta   90.00
_cell.angle_gamma   90.00
#
_symmetry.space_group_name_H-M   'P 1'
#
loop_
_entity.id
_entity.type
_entity.pdbx_description
1 polymer ?
#
loop_
_entity_poly.entity_id
_entity_poly.type
_entity_poly.pdbx_seq_one_letter_code
_entity_poly.pdbx_strand_id
1 'polypeptide(L)'
;MTRSLFGCSTEELYKETGGREGDRTTLPQDAQTAYIVGETAATHRLKATPIEGNRSQKHVQIVDTVEDASKDVKGIFPWNW
;
A
#
# COMPACT_ATOMS: atom_id res chain seq x y z
N MET A 1 -1.69 3.13 2.41
CA MET A 1 -1.17 1.91 1.74
C MET A 1 -1.26 0.69 2.65
N THR A 2 -0.47 0.56 3.72
CA THR A 2 -0.46 -0.64 4.59
C THR A 2 -1.85 -1.04 5.10
N ARG A 3 -2.59 -0.10 5.68
CA ARG A 3 -3.98 -0.34 6.13
C ARG A 3 -4.91 -0.79 5.02
N SER A 4 -4.72 -0.27 3.82
CA SER A 4 -5.55 -0.62 2.65
C SER A 4 -5.19 -2.00 2.09
N LEU A 5 -3.90 -2.37 2.10
CA LEU A 5 -3.40 -3.67 1.65
C LEU A 5 -3.75 -4.79 2.63
N PHE A 6 -3.44 -4.60 3.91
CA PHE A 6 -3.45 -5.66 4.93
C PHE A 6 -4.58 -5.53 5.95
N GLY A 7 -5.29 -4.40 6.01
CA GLY A 7 -6.35 -4.16 6.99
C GLY A 7 -5.85 -3.69 8.36
N CYS A 8 -4.55 -3.70 8.61
CA CYS A 8 -3.92 -3.30 9.87
C CYS A 8 -2.93 -2.13 9.67
N SER A 9 -2.52 -1.51 10.77
CA SER A 9 -1.43 -0.54 10.79
C SER A 9 -0.08 -1.20 10.51
N THR A 10 0.93 -0.39 10.17
CA THR A 10 2.30 -0.89 9.97
C THR A 10 2.88 -1.53 11.23
N GLU A 11 2.58 -0.96 12.40
CA GLU A 11 3.03 -1.49 13.69
C GLU A 11 2.39 -2.86 13.97
N GLU A 12 1.07 -2.97 13.80
CA GLU A 12 0.35 -4.24 13.93
C GLU A 12 0.89 -5.29 12.96
N LEU A 13 1.14 -4.93 11.71
CA LEU A 13 1.72 -5.84 10.72
C LEU A 13 3.06 -6.42 11.18
N TYR A 14 4.00 -5.57 11.61
CA TYR A 14 5.31 -6.05 12.08
C TYR A 14 5.17 -6.92 13.33
N LYS A 15 4.32 -6.51 14.28
CA LYS A 15 4.07 -7.23 15.52
C LYS A 15 3.46 -8.62 15.26
N GLU A 16 2.46 -8.70 14.38
CA GLU A 16 1.75 -9.94 14.07
C GLU A 16 2.63 -10.92 13.28
N THR A 17 3.44 -10.42 12.36
CA THR A 17 4.30 -11.29 11.55
C THR A 17 5.66 -11.59 12.18
N GLY A 18 5.98 -10.99 13.33
CA GLY A 18 7.31 -11.06 13.94
C GLY A 18 8.41 -10.36 13.13
N GLY A 19 8.03 -9.44 12.24
CA GLY A 19 8.98 -8.67 11.44
C GLY A 19 9.62 -7.54 12.26
N ARG A 20 10.76 -7.04 11.79
CA ARG A 20 11.45 -5.89 12.37
C ARG A 20 10.86 -4.60 11.84
N GLU A 21 10.39 -3.75 12.75
CA GLU A 21 9.85 -2.43 12.42
C GLU A 21 10.79 -1.62 11.53
N GLY A 22 10.21 -1.01 10.49
CA GLY A 22 10.95 -0.22 9.50
C GLY A 22 11.67 -1.05 8.43
N ASP A 23 11.83 -2.37 8.60
CA ASP A 23 12.51 -3.23 7.65
C ASP A 23 11.53 -4.21 6.99
N ARG A 24 10.98 -3.80 5.84
CA ARG A 24 10.01 -4.61 5.09
C ARG A 24 10.58 -5.95 4.60
N THR A 25 11.90 -6.09 4.50
CA THR A 25 12.53 -7.34 4.06
C THR A 25 12.43 -8.46 5.10
N THR A 26 12.06 -8.10 6.32
CA THR A 26 11.85 -9.05 7.43
C THR A 26 10.40 -9.50 7.58
N LEU A 27 9.47 -8.92 6.80
CA LEU A 27 8.09 -9.38 6.72
C LEU A 27 8.02 -10.73 5.99
N PRO A 28 6.93 -11.51 6.14
CA PRO A 28 6.69 -12.69 5.33
C PRO A 28 6.72 -12.38 3.83
N GLN A 29 7.16 -13.33 3.01
CA GLN A 29 7.32 -13.15 1.57
C GLN A 29 6.04 -12.67 0.88
N ASP A 30 4.87 -13.11 1.35
CA ASP A 30 3.58 -12.68 0.83
C ASP A 30 3.31 -11.19 1.11
N ALA A 31 3.67 -10.70 2.30
CA ALA A 31 3.53 -9.29 2.64
C ALA A 31 4.51 -8.43 1.82
N GLN A 32 5.74 -8.91 1.64
CA GLN A 32 6.73 -8.26 0.77
C GLN A 32 6.20 -8.14 -0.66
N THR A 33 5.63 -9.23 -1.19
CA THR A 33 5.06 -9.26 -2.55
C THR A 33 3.89 -8.30 -2.68
N ALA A 34 2.97 -8.29 -1.71
CA ALA A 34 1.84 -7.36 -1.71
C ALA A 34 2.28 -5.89 -1.65
N TYR A 35 3.35 -5.56 -0.90
CA TYR A 35 3.96 -4.24 -0.93
C TYR A 35 4.49 -3.88 -2.33
N ILE A 36 5.29 -4.76 -2.92
CA ILE A 36 5.91 -4.52 -4.24
C ILE A 36 4.84 -4.31 -5.31
N VAL A 37 3.83 -5.18 -5.35
CA VAL A 37 2.73 -5.08 -6.33
C VAL A 37 1.89 -3.83 -6.06
N GLY A 38 1.58 -3.53 -4.79
CA GLY A 38 0.88 -2.31 -4.37
C GLY A 38 1.59 -1.04 -4.82
N GLU A 39 2.89 -0.94 -4.59
CA GLU A 39 3.71 0.22 -4.97
C GLU A 39 3.80 0.36 -6.49
N THR A 40 3.94 -0.77 -7.20
CA THR A 40 3.98 -0.79 -8.67
C THR A 40 2.65 -0.32 -9.26
N ALA A 41 1.53 -0.85 -8.76
CA ALA A 41 0.18 -0.47 -9.19
C ALA A 41 -0.11 1.00 -8.90
N ALA A 42 0.22 1.48 -7.70
CA ALA A 42 0.06 2.88 -7.31
C ALA A 42 0.90 3.80 -8.19
N THR A 43 2.16 3.46 -8.43
CA THR A 43 3.07 4.23 -9.31
C THR A 43 2.53 4.29 -10.73
N HIS A 44 2.04 3.17 -11.26
CA HIS A 44 1.45 3.14 -12.59
C HIS A 44 0.19 4.02 -12.67
N ARG A 45 -0.70 3.97 -11.67
CA ARG A 45 -1.91 4.82 -11.63
C ARG A 45 -1.60 6.30 -11.49
N LEU A 46 -0.65 6.67 -10.64
CA LEU A 46 -0.22 8.06 -10.50
C LEU A 46 0.35 8.62 -11.80
N LYS A 47 1.01 7.80 -12.62
CA LYS A 47 1.49 8.20 -13.95
C LYS A 47 0.36 8.32 -14.98
N ALA A 48 -0.68 7.51 -14.86
CA ALA A 48 -1.81 7.48 -15.79
C ALA A 48 -2.91 8.51 -15.44
N THR A 49 -2.98 8.99 -14.20
CA THR A 49 -4.02 9.89 -13.72
C THR A 49 -3.53 11.34 -13.76
N PRO A 50 -4.24 12.26 -14.44
CA PRO A 50 -3.89 13.67 -14.38
C PRO A 50 -4.14 14.22 -12.97
N ILE A 51 -3.08 14.74 -12.33
CA ILE A 51 -3.14 15.32 -10.98
C ILE A 51 -3.10 16.85 -11.08
N GLU A 52 -4.24 17.49 -10.82
CA GLU A 52 -4.44 18.92 -11.06
C GLU A 52 -4.81 19.69 -9.77
N GLY A 53 -4.72 21.03 -9.82
CA GLY A 53 -5.07 21.91 -8.71
C GLY A 53 -3.90 22.35 -7.83
N ASN A 54 -4.22 22.90 -6.65
CA ASN A 54 -3.24 23.42 -5.70
C ASN A 54 -2.55 22.29 -4.89
N ARG A 55 -1.50 22.61 -4.12
CA ARG A 55 -0.70 21.61 -3.38
C ARG A 55 -1.54 20.69 -2.47
N SER A 56 -2.54 21.23 -1.79
CA SER A 56 -3.41 20.45 -0.91
C SER A 56 -4.31 19.50 -1.73
N GLN A 57 -4.89 19.99 -2.82
CA GLN A 57 -5.71 19.18 -3.73
C GLN A 57 -4.91 18.05 -4.39
N LYS A 58 -3.67 18.34 -4.83
CA LYS A 58 -2.77 17.34 -5.38
C LYS A 58 -2.41 16.28 -4.34
N HIS A 59 -2.16 16.67 -3.09
CA HIS A 59 -1.85 15.72 -2.02
C HIS A 59 -3.00 14.74 -1.78
N VAL A 60 -4.24 15.24 -1.70
CA VAL A 60 -5.43 14.39 -1.53
C VAL A 60 -5.57 13.42 -2.70
N GLN A 61 -5.48 13.91 -3.95
CA GLN A 61 -5.56 13.04 -5.15
C GLN A 61 -4.48 11.96 -5.17
N ILE A 62 -3.25 12.26 -4.72
CA ILE A 62 -2.17 11.27 -4.61
C ILE A 62 -2.54 10.20 -3.57
N VAL A 63 -2.99 10.60 -2.39
CA VAL A 63 -3.37 9.68 -1.32
C VAL A 63 -4.51 8.78 -1.77
N ASP A 64 -5.56 9.34 -2.36
CA ASP A 64 -6.73 8.60 -2.86
C ASP A 64 -6.30 7.58 -3.93
N THR A 65 -5.45 7.98 -4.89
CA THR A 65 -4.95 7.09 -5.94
C THR A 65 -4.15 5.91 -5.36
N VAL A 66 -3.31 6.16 -4.35
CA VAL A 66 -2.54 5.13 -3.67
C VAL A 66 -3.46 4.19 -2.88
N GLU A 67 -4.48 4.72 -2.20
CA GLU A 67 -5.44 3.91 -1.47
C GLU A 67 -6.26 3.02 -2.39
N ASP A 68 -6.73 3.53 -3.52
CA ASP A 68 -7.49 2.74 -4.48
C ASP A 68 -6.64 1.67 -5.15
N ALA A 69 -5.40 1.98 -5.52
CA ALA A 69 -4.43 0.97 -5.97
C ALA A 69 -4.24 -0.15 -4.95
N SER A 70 -4.16 0.22 -3.67
CA SER A 70 -3.98 -0.75 -2.59
C SER A 70 -5.20 -1.64 -2.39
N LYS A 71 -6.42 -1.10 -2.48
CA LYS A 71 -7.66 -1.88 -2.37
C LYS A 71 -7.76 -2.93 -3.48
N ASP A 72 -7.38 -2.59 -4.69
CA ASP A 72 -7.41 -3.53 -5.81
C ASP A 72 -6.36 -4.64 -5.65
N VAL A 73 -5.17 -4.29 -5.17
CA VAL A 73 -4.14 -5.29 -4.86
C VAL A 73 -4.57 -6.22 -3.72
N LYS A 74 -5.27 -5.71 -2.69
CA LYS A 74 -5.86 -6.55 -1.64
C LYS A 74 -6.87 -7.56 -2.22
N GLY A 75 -7.62 -7.20 -3.25
CA GLY A 75 -8.52 -8.13 -3.94
C GLY A 75 -7.79 -9.26 -4.67
N ILE A 76 -6.56 -9.02 -5.14
CA ILE A 76 -5.74 -10.00 -5.86
C ILE A 76 -4.93 -10.86 -4.90
N PHE A 77 -4.40 -10.27 -3.83
CA PHE A 77 -3.62 -10.92 -2.77
C PHE A 77 -4.36 -10.78 -1.44
N PRO A 78 -5.43 -11.57 -1.22
CA PRO A 78 -6.18 -11.49 0.02
C PRO A 78 -5.29 -11.90 1.20
N TRP A 79 -5.00 -10.93 2.06
CA TRP A 79 -4.31 -11.17 3.32
C TRP A 79 -5.33 -11.69 4.34
N ASN A 80 -5.30 -12.99 4.61
CA ASN A 80 -6.15 -13.64 5.62
C ASN A 80 -5.26 -14.10 6.79
N TRP A 81 -5.42 -13.46 7.94
CA TRP A 81 -4.95 -13.94 9.24
C TRP A 81 -6.13 -13.89 10.20
#